data_AF-A0A0Q7EJW8-F1
#
_entry.id   AF-A0A0Q7EJW8-F1
#
_cell.length_a   1.000
_cell.length_b   1.000
_cell.length_c   1.000
_cell.angle_alpha   90.00
_cell.angle_beta   90.00
_cell.angle_gamma   90.00
#
_symmetry.space_group_name_H-M   'P 1'
#
loop_
_entity.id
_entity.type
_entity.pdbx_description
1 polymer ?
#
loop_
_entity_poly.entity_id
_entity_poly.type
_entity_poly.pdbx_seq_one_letter_code
_entity_poly.pdbx_strand_id
1 'polypeptide(L)'
;MTMPIRIDTLKYAQLLKESGLPAEQAELQAEALGTVLNECQVAVESDLVIQRSELLARMDLLKQEMFGQLDLLKQEMLARMDLLKQEIHTRFGALERRVAGLETRFYLFFGIQFAVDAVILFKLFS
;
A
#
# COMPACT_ATOMS: atom_id res chain seq x y z
N MET A 1 -9.35 17.04 25.39
CA MET A 1 -9.48 17.66 26.72
C MET A 1 -8.71 16.80 27.70
N THR A 2 -7.42 17.09 27.90
CA THR A 2 -6.57 16.44 28.90
C THR A 2 -7.08 16.85 30.28
N MET A 3 -7.57 15.90 31.07
CA MET A 3 -7.84 16.15 32.49
C MET A 3 -6.52 15.95 33.23
N PRO A 4 -5.86 17.01 33.71
CA PRO A 4 -4.71 16.84 34.59
C PRO A 4 -5.21 16.21 35.88
N ILE A 5 -4.73 15.00 36.19
CA ILE A 5 -4.90 14.42 37.52
C ILE A 5 -4.09 15.31 38.45
N ARG A 6 -4.78 16.25 39.11
CA ARG A 6 -4.20 17.12 40.12
C ARG A 6 -3.88 16.26 41.32
N ILE A 7 -2.59 16.10 41.63
CA ILE A 7 -2.19 15.54 42.91
C ILE A 7 -2.84 16.42 43.98
N ASP A 8 -3.71 15.81 44.78
CA ASP A 8 -4.54 16.50 45.75
C ASP A 8 -3.65 16.87 46.95
N THR A 9 -3.03 18.05 46.86
CA THR A 9 -2.07 18.57 47.86
C THR A 9 -2.66 18.61 49.27
N LEU A 10 -4.00 18.70 49.37
CA LEU A 10 -4.74 18.57 50.62
C LEU A 10 -4.67 17.16 51.22
N LYS A 11 -4.85 16.11 50.41
CA LYS A 11 -4.66 14.72 50.88
C LYS A 11 -3.21 14.45 51.26
N TYR A 12 -2.26 15.04 50.55
CA TYR A 12 -0.84 14.93 50.85
C TYR A 12 -0.48 15.59 52.18
N ALA A 13 -0.99 16.80 52.45
CA ALA A 13 -0.82 17.47 53.74
C ALA A 13 -1.47 16.68 54.89
N GLN A 14 -2.65 16.08 54.66
CA GLN A 14 -3.32 15.23 55.65
C GLN A 14 -2.50 13.97 55.98
N LEU A 15 -1.96 13.28 54.98
CA LEU A 15 -1.06 12.14 55.16
C LEU A 15 0.20 12.50 55.94
N LEU A 16 0.78 13.68 55.69
CA LEU A 16 1.93 14.18 56.45
C LEU A 16 1.58 14.47 57.92
N LYS A 17 0.39 15.04 58.16
CA LYS A 17 -0.15 15.26 59.50
C LYS A 17 -0.38 13.95 60.25
N GLU A 18 -0.94 12.96 59.58
CA GLU A 18 -1.16 11.60 60.13
C GLU A 18 0.16 10.88 60.41
N SER A 19 1.21 11.17 59.63
CA SER A 19 2.57 10.66 59.87
C SER A 19 3.33 11.37 61.00
N GLY A 20 2.71 12.37 61.66
CA GLY A 20 3.25 13.04 62.84
C GLY A 20 4.03 14.34 62.56
N LEU A 21 3.98 14.88 61.33
CA LEU A 21 4.59 16.19 61.04
C LEU A 21 3.71 17.36 61.55
N PRO A 22 4.34 18.47 61.99
CA PRO A 22 3.63 19.69 62.36
C PRO A 22 2.78 20.22 61.19
N ALA A 23 1.57 20.71 61.49
CA ALA A 23 0.59 21.20 60.53
C ALA A 23 1.17 22.22 59.54
N GLU A 24 1.93 23.20 60.05
CA GLU A 24 2.54 24.25 59.24
C GLU A 24 3.57 23.72 58.24
N GLN A 25 4.36 22.71 58.63
CA GLN A 25 5.36 22.12 57.74
C GLN A 25 4.73 21.21 56.68
N ALA A 26 3.66 20.49 57.04
CA ALA A 26 2.93 19.64 56.11
C ALA A 26 2.25 20.47 55.00
N GLU A 27 1.68 21.62 55.36
CA GLU A 27 1.05 22.55 54.41
C GLU A 27 2.09 23.23 53.50
N LEU A 28 3.20 23.72 54.06
CA LEU A 28 4.30 24.30 53.28
C LEU A 28 4.93 23.31 52.30
N GLN A 29 5.11 22.05 52.71
CA GLN A 29 5.63 21.02 51.82
C GLN A 29 4.63 20.66 50.72
N ALA A 30 3.34 20.60 51.02
CA ALA A 30 2.31 20.33 50.02
C ALA A 30 2.21 21.47 48.99
N GLU A 31 2.37 22.72 49.43
CA GLU A 31 2.39 23.90 48.56
C GLU A 31 3.65 23.97 47.69
N ALA A 32 4.83 23.66 48.25
CA ALA A 32 6.07 23.55 47.50
C ALA A 32 6.01 22.44 46.42
N LEU A 33 5.45 21.27 46.77
CA LEU A 33 5.23 20.18 45.81
C LEU A 33 4.24 20.59 44.71
N GLY A 34 3.16 21.29 45.05
CA GLY A 34 2.20 21.81 44.08
C GLY A 34 2.83 22.78 43.09
N THR A 35 3.73 23.66 43.57
CA THR A 35 4.47 24.60 42.72
C THR A 35 5.42 23.86 41.78
N VAL A 36 6.23 22.93 42.31
CA VAL A 36 7.19 22.14 41.51
C VAL A 36 6.48 21.25 40.48
N LEU A 37 5.32 20.68 40.81
CA LEU A 37 4.54 19.86 39.88
C LEU A 37 3.83 20.68 38.80
N ASN A 38 3.54 21.96 39.05
CA ASN A 38 3.03 22.87 38.02
C ASN A 38 4.15 23.36 37.08
N GLU A 39 5.37 23.54 37.60
CA GLU A 39 6.54 23.95 36.82
C GLU A 39 7.15 22.79 36.02
N CYS A 40 7.19 21.59 36.58
CA CYS A 40 7.56 20.38 35.86
C CYS A 40 6.32 19.80 35.17
N GLN A 41 6.24 19.94 33.85
CA GLN A 41 5.32 19.14 33.01
C GLN A 41 5.67 17.66 33.15
N VAL A 42 5.20 17.01 34.20
CA VAL A 42 5.30 15.57 34.38
C VAL A 42 4.26 14.96 33.44
N ALA A 43 4.74 14.51 32.27
CA ALA A 43 3.93 13.70 31.37
C ALA A 43 3.53 12.43 32.13
N VAL A 44 2.26 12.36 32.52
CA VAL A 44 1.72 11.20 33.24
C VAL A 44 1.72 10.02 32.29
N GLU A 45 1.96 8.81 32.81
CA GLU A 45 1.97 7.57 32.03
C GLU A 45 0.72 7.40 31.15
N SER A 46 -0.42 7.94 31.60
CA SER A 46 -1.67 8.01 30.82
C SER A 46 -1.56 8.82 29.52
N ASP A 47 -0.86 9.95 29.52
CA ASP A 47 -0.68 10.76 28.31
C ASP A 47 0.19 10.04 27.29
N LEU A 48 1.22 9.34 27.78
CA LEU A 48 2.08 8.50 26.95
C LEU A 48 1.29 7.33 26.34
N VAL A 49 0.39 6.71 27.10
CA VAL A 49 -0.50 5.64 26.62
C VAL A 49 -1.47 6.17 25.55
N ILE A 50 -2.06 7.35 25.76
CA ILE A 50 -2.95 7.97 24.76
C ILE A 50 -2.18 8.29 23.48
N GLN A 51 -1.02 8.93 23.58
CA GLN A 51 -0.17 9.21 22.42
C GLN A 51 0.24 7.94 21.68
N ARG A 52 0.62 6.88 22.40
CA ARG A 52 0.97 5.58 21.80
C ARG A 52 -0.22 4.98 21.07
N SER A 53 -1.42 5.04 21.65
CA SER A 53 -2.64 4.53 21.02
C SER A 53 -3.00 5.31 19.74
N GLU A 54 -2.85 6.64 19.76
CA GLU A 54 -3.07 7.48 18.59
C GLU A 54 -2.07 7.19 17.48
N LEU A 55 -0.80 6.97 17.84
CA LEU A 55 0.27 6.66 16.89
C LEU A 55 0.04 5.28 16.24
N LEU A 56 -0.40 4.29 17.01
CA LEU A 56 -0.79 2.97 16.49
C LEU A 56 -1.98 3.08 15.53
N ALA A 57 -3.02 3.84 15.89
CA ALA A 57 -4.17 4.06 15.02
C ALA A 57 -3.78 4.72 13.69
N ARG A 58 -2.89 5.73 13.73
CA ARG A 58 -2.36 6.37 12.52
C ARG A 58 -1.53 5.40 11.67
N MET A 59 -0.72 4.54 12.29
CA MET A 59 0.03 3.52 11.56
C MET A 59 -0.88 2.51 10.88
N ASP A 60 -1.97 2.09 11.52
CA ASP A 60 -2.91 1.15 10.92
C ASP A 60 -3.70 1.76 9.76
N LEU A 61 -4.11 3.04 9.86
CA LEU A 61 -4.66 3.78 8.73
C LEU A 61 -3.67 3.85 7.56
N LEU A 62 -2.42 4.21 7.82
CA LEU A 62 -1.40 4.33 6.79
C LEU A 62 -1.12 2.98 6.10
N LYS A 63 -1.13 1.88 6.86
CA LYS A 63 -1.03 0.52 6.30
C LYS A 63 -2.21 0.22 5.39
N GLN A 64 -3.43 0.51 5.82
CA GLN A 64 -4.63 0.26 5.00
C GLN A 64 -4.58 1.06 3.70
N GLU A 65 -4.19 2.33 3.75
CA GLU A 65 -4.03 3.16 2.55
C GLU A 65 -2.96 2.58 1.61
N MET A 66 -1.80 2.17 2.13
CA MET A 66 -0.75 1.55 1.33
C MET A 66 -1.21 0.24 0.68
N PHE A 67 -1.89 -0.63 1.42
CA PHE A 67 -2.40 -1.88 0.86
C PHE A 67 -3.47 -1.62 -0.21
N GLY A 68 -4.36 -0.65 0.02
CA GLY A 68 -5.35 -0.24 -0.98
C GLY A 68 -4.72 0.29 -2.27
N GLN A 69 -3.68 1.13 -2.16
CA GLN A 69 -2.96 1.63 -3.33
C GLN A 69 -2.21 0.52 -4.07
N LEU A 70 -1.60 -0.43 -3.35
CA LEU A 70 -0.93 -1.59 -3.95
C LEU A 70 -1.91 -2.48 -4.71
N ASP A 71 -3.10 -2.73 -4.16
CA ASP A 71 -4.13 -3.52 -4.82
C ASP A 71 -4.64 -2.83 -6.10
N LEU A 72 -4.86 -1.52 -6.06
CA LEU A 72 -5.23 -0.74 -7.25
C LEU A 72 -4.14 -0.81 -8.33
N LEU A 73 -2.88 -0.63 -7.95
CA LEU A 73 -1.75 -0.71 -8.88
C LEU A 73 -1.63 -2.11 -9.50
N LYS A 74 -1.85 -3.16 -8.69
CA LYS A 74 -1.84 -4.55 -9.15
C LYS A 74 -2.96 -4.81 -10.15
N GLN A 75 -4.17 -4.32 -9.89
CA GLN A 75 -5.30 -4.43 -10.81
C GLN A 75 -5.01 -3.70 -12.13
N GLU A 76 -4.44 -2.49 -12.07
CA GLU A 76 -4.09 -1.73 -13.27
C GLU A 76 -3.01 -2.45 -14.10
N MET A 77 -1.98 -3.00 -13.45
CA MET A 77 -0.97 -3.81 -14.15
C MET A 77 -1.58 -5.04 -14.83
N LEU A 78 -2.46 -5.77 -14.15
CA LEU A 78 -3.13 -6.94 -14.73
C LEU A 78 -3.97 -6.55 -15.96
N ALA A 79 -4.76 -5.47 -15.85
CA ALA A 79 -5.55 -4.98 -16.96
C ALA A 79 -4.69 -4.56 -18.16
N ARG A 80 -3.58 -3.86 -17.93
CA ARG A 80 -2.61 -3.50 -18.98
C ARG A 80 -1.98 -4.74 -19.63
N MET A 81 -1.68 -5.76 -18.83
CA MET A 81 -1.08 -7.00 -19.32
C MET A 81 -2.06 -7.79 -20.20
N ASP A 82 -3.35 -7.80 -19.84
CA ASP A 82 -4.40 -8.45 -20.64
C ASP A 82 -4.65 -7.70 -21.96
N LEU A 83 -4.64 -6.37 -21.94
CA LEU A 83 -4.70 -5.55 -23.16
C LEU A 83 -3.52 -5.84 -24.08
N LEU A 84 -2.30 -5.90 -23.55
CA LEU A 84 -1.10 -6.26 -24.30
C LEU A 84 -1.19 -7.66 -24.91
N LYS A 85 -1.68 -8.65 -24.15
CA LYS A 85 -1.89 -10.01 -24.68
C LYS A 85 -2.88 -10.01 -25.83
N GLN A 86 -4.00 -9.28 -25.69
CA GLN A 86 -5.01 -9.16 -26.74
C GLN A 86 -4.44 -8.49 -27.99
N GLU A 87 -3.66 -7.42 -27.83
CA GLU A 87 -2.98 -6.76 -28.96
C GLU A 87 -2.00 -7.71 -29.66
N ILE A 88 -1.22 -8.48 -28.91
CA ILE A 88 -0.30 -9.46 -29.49
C ILE A 88 -1.08 -10.53 -30.26
N HIS A 89 -2.14 -11.10 -29.68
CA HIS A 89 -2.97 -12.11 -30.34
C HIS A 89 -3.62 -11.58 -31.63
N THR A 90 -4.15 -10.36 -31.61
CA THR A 90 -4.74 -9.75 -32.80
C THR A 90 -3.70 -9.51 -33.90
N ARG A 91 -2.51 -9.00 -33.54
CA ARG A 91 -1.40 -8.82 -34.50
C ARG A 91 -0.90 -10.15 -35.06
N PHE A 92 -0.79 -11.18 -34.22
CA PHE A 92 -0.37 -12.51 -34.64
C PHE A 92 -1.38 -13.14 -35.60
N GLY A 93 -2.68 -13.11 -35.27
CA GLY A 93 -3.72 -13.61 -36.16
C GLY A 93 -3.81 -12.83 -37.48
N ALA A 94 -3.52 -11.52 -37.47
CA ALA A 94 -3.41 -10.73 -38.70
C ALA A 94 -2.20 -11.16 -39.55
N LEU A 95 -1.08 -11.49 -38.91
CA LEU A 95 0.11 -12.01 -39.58
C LEU A 95 -0.13 -13.39 -40.19
N GLU A 96 -0.75 -14.31 -39.44
CA GLU A 96 -1.12 -15.65 -39.93
C GLU A 96 -1.99 -15.57 -41.19
N ARG A 97 -3.00 -14.68 -41.22
CA ARG A 97 -3.82 -14.47 -42.41
C ARG A 97 -3.01 -13.97 -43.61
N ARG A 98 -2.04 -13.09 -43.37
CA ARG A 98 -1.14 -12.60 -44.44
C ARG A 98 -0.27 -13.73 -44.97
N VAL A 99 0.28 -14.56 -44.10
CA VAL A 99 1.10 -15.73 -44.47
C VAL A 99 0.25 -16.73 -45.26
N ALA A 100 -0.93 -17.11 -44.77
CA ALA A 100 -1.83 -18.03 -45.47
C ALA A 100 -2.24 -17.51 -46.85
N GLY A 101 -2.50 -16.20 -46.97
CA GLY A 101 -2.80 -15.55 -48.25
C GLY A 101 -1.63 -15.59 -49.23
N LEU A 102 -0.40 -15.39 -48.74
CA LEU A 102 0.81 -15.55 -49.55
C LEU A 102 1.01 -17.01 -49.97
N GLU A 103 0.85 -17.96 -49.05
CA GLU A 103 1.00 -19.39 -49.33
C GLU A 103 0.02 -19.86 -50.41
N THR A 104 -1.25 -19.44 -50.32
CA THR A 104 -2.27 -19.72 -51.33
C THR A 104 -1.87 -19.18 -52.70
N ARG A 105 -1.34 -17.95 -52.76
CA ARG A 105 -0.84 -17.35 -54.00
C ARG A 105 0.37 -18.11 -54.55
N PHE A 106 1.30 -18.51 -53.67
CA PHE A 106 2.45 -19.32 -54.05
C PHE A 106 2.01 -20.65 -54.67
N TYR A 107 1.10 -21.40 -54.03
CA TYR A 107 0.57 -22.65 -54.59
C TYR A 107 -0.07 -22.45 -55.96
N LEU A 108 -0.82 -21.35 -56.14
CA LEU A 108 -1.45 -21.06 -57.43
C LEU A 108 -0.43 -20.76 -58.53
N PHE A 109 0.58 -19.94 -58.24
CA PHE A 109 1.66 -19.67 -59.20
C PHE A 109 2.50 -20.90 -59.52
N PHE A 110 2.93 -21.65 -58.49
CA PHE A 110 3.69 -22.88 -58.69
C PHE A 110 2.87 -23.95 -59.44
N GLY A 111 1.58 -24.08 -59.16
CA GLY A 111 0.69 -25.01 -59.86
C GLY A 111 0.57 -24.67 -61.35
N ILE A 112 0.39 -23.39 -61.69
CA ILE A 112 0.35 -22.93 -63.09
C ILE A 112 1.70 -23.18 -63.78
N GLN A 113 2.80 -22.80 -63.14
CA GLN A 113 4.15 -22.99 -63.67
C GLN A 113 4.42 -24.47 -63.96
N PHE A 114 4.09 -25.35 -63.01
CA PHE A 114 4.26 -26.79 -63.17
C PHE A 114 3.43 -27.36 -64.33
N ALA A 115 2.19 -26.90 -64.49
CA ALA A 115 1.35 -27.31 -65.62
C ALA A 115 1.94 -26.86 -66.97
N VAL A 116 2.47 -25.63 -67.04
CA VAL A 116 3.16 -25.12 -68.24
C VAL A 116 4.40 -25.95 -68.55
N ASP A 117 5.24 -26.21 -67.55
CA ASP A 117 6.46 -27.01 -67.71
C ASP A 117 6.14 -28.44 -68.17
N ALA A 118 5.09 -29.06 -67.62
CA ALA A 118 4.64 -30.39 -68.04
C ALA A 118 4.17 -30.43 -69.50
N VAL A 119 3.44 -29.41 -69.97
CA VAL A 119 3.01 -29.31 -71.38
C VAL A 119 4.19 -29.13 -72.32
N ILE A 120 5.18 -28.32 -71.93
CA ILE A 120 6.40 -28.10 -72.72
C ILE A 120 7.19 -29.41 -72.83
N LEU A 121 7.40 -30.12 -71.71
CA LEU A 121 8.08 -31.42 -71.71
C LEU A 121 7.34 -32.46 -72.56
N PHE A 122 6.01 -32.53 -72.47
CA PHE A 122 5.21 -33.42 -73.29
C PHE A 122 5.40 -33.16 -74.79
N LYS A 123 5.41 -31.89 -75.23
CA LYS A 123 5.68 -31.52 -76.63
C LYS A 123 7.12 -31.81 -77.09
N LEU A 124 8.09 -31.82 -76.18
CA LEU A 124 9.49 -32.08 -76.50
C LEU A 124 9.81 -33.58 -76.63
N PHE A 125 9.04 -34.44 -75.94
CA PHE A 125 9.25 -35.90 -75.91
C PHE A 125 8.22 -36.72 -76.70
N SER A 126 7.16 -36.08 -77.24
CA SER A 126 6.19 -36.68 -78.17
C SER A 126 6.53 -36.35 -79.62
#